data_AF-A0A202E535-F1
#
_entry.id   AF-A0A202E535-F1
#
_cell.length_a   1.000
_cell.length_b   1.000
_cell.length_c   1.000
_cell.angle_alpha   90.00
_cell.angle_beta   90.00
_cell.angle_gamma   90.00
#
_symmetry.space_group_name_H-M   'P 1'
#
loop_
_entity.id
_entity.type
_entity.pdbx_description
1 polymer ?
#
loop_
_entity_poly.entity_id
_entity_poly.type
_entity_poly.pdbx_seq_one_letter_code
_entity_poly.pdbx_strand_id
1 'polypeptide(L)' 'MRDRFESDIGFYYAVGTFTAAIFILALVALAVLSPAGIGTVELGGLVVGFLLFMLVYFVSVTVHQLEEREGL' A
#
# COMPACT_ATOMS: atom_id res chain seq x y z
N MET A 1 19.59 22.25 2.60
CA MET A 1 18.22 22.04 3.13
C MET A 1 17.19 21.79 2.01
N ARG A 2 17.59 21.20 0.87
CA ARG A 2 16.64 20.66 -0.13
C ARG A 2 16.50 19.14 -0.04
N ASP A 3 17.49 18.48 0.58
CA ASP A 3 17.55 17.01 0.71
C ASP A 3 16.54 16.39 1.69
N ARG A 4 15.81 17.20 2.49
CA ARG A 4 14.74 16.65 3.35
C ARG A 4 13.42 16.41 2.61
N PHE A 5 13.12 17.18 1.56
CA PHE A 5 11.86 17.08 0.83
C PHE A 5 11.82 15.86 -0.12
N GLU A 6 12.96 15.43 -0.66
CA GLU A 6 13.05 14.16 -1.40
C GLU A 6 13.00 12.93 -0.48
N SER A 7 13.46 13.07 0.77
CA SER A 7 13.49 11.98 1.75
C SER A 7 12.08 11.53 2.15
N ASP A 8 11.13 12.46 2.35
CA ASP A 8 9.80 12.10 2.83
C ASP A 8 8.93 11.49 1.72
N ILE A 9 9.01 12.00 0.49
CA ILE A 9 8.27 11.42 -0.66
C ILE A 9 8.76 10.01 -0.96
N GLY A 10 10.08 9.83 -1.07
CA GLY A 10 10.67 8.51 -1.31
C GLY A 10 10.31 7.51 -0.20
N PHE A 11 10.21 7.98 1.03
CA PHE A 11 9.80 7.16 2.17
C PHE A 11 8.34 6.69 2.08
N TYR A 12 7.39 7.57 1.75
CA TYR A 12 5.99 7.16 1.57
C TYR A 12 5.83 6.15 0.42
N TYR A 13 6.49 6.37 -0.72
CA TYR A 13 6.46 5.38 -1.79
C TYR A 13 7.12 4.06 -1.37
N ALA A 14 8.24 4.10 -0.63
CA ALA A 14 8.89 2.89 -0.13
C ALA A 14 7.98 2.11 0.84
N VAL A 15 7.27 2.79 1.74
CA VAL A 15 6.30 2.18 2.66
C VAL A 15 5.13 1.57 1.89
N GLY A 16 4.59 2.28 0.89
CA GLY A 16 3.54 1.76 0.02
C GLY A 16 3.98 0.50 -0.74
N THR A 17 5.17 0.54 -1.36
CA THR A 17 5.76 -0.61 -2.06
C THR A 17 6.04 -1.78 -1.11
N PHE A 18 6.61 -1.52 0.06
CA PHE A 18 6.86 -2.54 1.07
C PHE A 18 5.56 -3.21 1.52
N THR A 19 4.52 -2.42 1.80
CA THR A 19 3.21 -2.92 2.20
C THR A 19 2.59 -3.81 1.11
N ALA A 20 2.67 -3.38 -0.15
CA ALA A 20 2.23 -4.18 -1.29
C ALA A 20 3.04 -5.48 -1.43
N ALA A 21 4.35 -5.44 -1.24
CA ALA A 21 5.21 -6.62 -1.30
C ALA A 21 4.85 -7.64 -0.21
N ILE A 22 4.61 -7.17 1.03
CA ILE A 22 4.16 -8.04 2.13
C ILE A 22 2.80 -8.66 1.83
N PHE A 23 1.88 -7.89 1.27
CA PHE A 23 0.56 -8.41 0.87
C PHE A 23 0.68 -9.51 -0.20
N ILE A 24 1.48 -9.28 -1.24
CA ILE A 24 1.74 -10.29 -2.29
C ILE A 24 2.41 -11.52 -1.68
N LEU A 25 3.39 -11.34 -0.79
CA LEU A 25 4.06 -12.45 -0.12
C LEU A 25 3.08 -13.27 0.72
N ALA A 26 2.14 -12.62 1.42
CA ALA A 26 1.09 -13.29 2.16
C ALA A 26 0.15 -14.09 1.23
N LEU A 27 -0.22 -13.55 0.06
CA LEU A 27 -1.00 -14.30 -0.93
C LEU A 27 -0.25 -15.52 -1.46
N VAL A 28 1.05 -15.39 -1.73
CA VAL A 28 1.90 -16.52 -2.15
C VAL A 28 1.98 -17.56 -1.05
N ALA A 29 2.22 -17.16 0.20
CA ALA A 29 2.25 -18.06 1.35
C ALA A 29 0.91 -18.80 1.51
N LEU A 30 -0.20 -18.08 1.35
CA LEU A 30 -1.54 -18.66 1.45
C LEU A 30 -1.80 -19.69 0.35
N ALA A 31 -1.39 -19.39 -0.89
CA ALA A 31 -1.52 -20.31 -2.02
C ALA A 31 -0.69 -21.60 -1.83
N VAL A 32 0.47 -21.50 -1.18
CA VAL A 32 1.37 -22.65 -0.94
C VAL A 32 0.92 -23.47 0.28
N LEU A 33 0.48 -22.82 1.35
CA LEU A 33 0.22 -23.48 2.64
C LEU A 33 -1.22 -23.99 2.78
N SER A 34 -2.18 -23.43 2.04
CA SER A 34 -3.60 -23.83 2.11
C SER A 34 -4.10 -24.38 0.77
N PRO A 35 -3.76 -25.63 0.42
CA PRO A 35 -4.15 -26.24 -0.85
C PRO A 35 -5.66 -26.50 -1.00
N ALA A 36 -6.42 -26.48 0.11
CA ALA A 36 -7.89 -26.50 0.09
C ALA A 36 -8.52 -25.18 -0.42
N GLY A 37 -7.71 -24.12 -0.58
CA GLY A 37 -8.09 -22.85 -1.21
C GLY A 37 -8.98 -21.96 -0.35
N ILE A 38 -8.75 -20.64 -0.45
CA ILE A 38 -9.75 -19.64 -0.08
C ILE A 38 -10.76 -19.54 -1.24
N GLY A 39 -12.05 -19.38 -0.94
CA GLY A 39 -13.07 -19.23 -1.97
C GLY A 39 -12.84 -17.97 -2.82
N THR A 40 -13.22 -18.01 -4.10
CA THR A 40 -12.99 -16.89 -5.04
C THR A 40 -13.55 -15.56 -4.55
N VAL A 41 -14.71 -15.59 -3.88
CA VAL A 41 -15.36 -14.40 -3.30
C VAL A 41 -14.55 -13.83 -2.14
N GLU A 42 -14.04 -14.68 -1.26
CA GLU A 42 -13.25 -14.28 -0.09
C GLU A 42 -11.90 -13.71 -0.53
N LEU A 43 -11.23 -14.36 -1.49
CA LEU A 43 -9.98 -13.87 -2.07
C LEU A 43 -10.21 -12.55 -2.82
N GLY A 44 -11.29 -12.45 -3.59
CA GLY A 44 -11.69 -11.23 -4.27
C GLY A 44 -11.93 -10.09 -3.29
N GLY A 45 -12.65 -10.34 -2.19
CA GLY A 45 -12.87 -9.36 -1.13
C GLY A 45 -11.58 -8.90 -0.47
N LEU A 46 -10.65 -9.83 -0.20
CA LEU A 46 -9.34 -9.52 0.39
C LEU A 46 -8.50 -8.61 -0.54
N VAL A 47 -8.42 -8.95 -1.83
CA VAL A 47 -7.68 -8.16 -2.81
C VAL A 47 -8.32 -6.79 -3.00
N VAL A 48 -9.64 -6.71 -3.16
CA VAL A 48 -10.37 -5.44 -3.32
C VAL A 48 -10.21 -4.57 -2.08
N GLY A 49 -10.35 -5.14 -0.88
CA GLY A 49 -10.16 -4.43 0.38
C GLY A 49 -8.74 -3.86 0.51
N PHE A 50 -7.73 -4.64 0.13
CA PHE A 50 -6.34 -4.17 0.11
C PHE A 50 -6.13 -3.03 -0.89
N LEU A 51 -6.70 -3.12 -2.09
CA LEU A 51 -6.62 -2.05 -3.09
C LEU A 51 -7.31 -0.76 -2.61
N LEU A 52 -8.47 -0.87 -1.96
CA LEU A 52 -9.15 0.28 -1.36
C LEU A 52 -8.31 0.90 -0.23
N PHE A 53 -7.69 0.08 0.61
CA PHE A 53 -6.76 0.55 1.63
C PHE A 53 -5.58 1.31 1.01
N MET A 54 -4.95 0.74 -0.02
CA MET A 54 -3.84 1.39 -0.73
C MET A 54 -4.27 2.69 -1.40
N LEU A 55 -5.49 2.75 -1.95
CA LEU A 55 -6.04 3.97 -2.52
C LEU A 55 -6.14 5.07 -1.48
N VAL A 56 -6.72 4.77 -0.31
CA VAL A 56 -6.81 5.74 0.79
C VAL A 56 -5.43 6.19 1.22
N TYR A 57 -4.48 5.26 1.36
CA TYR A 57 -3.08 5.57 1.66
C TYR A 57 -2.48 6.56 0.66
N PHE A 58 -2.61 6.31 -0.64
CA PHE A 58 -2.09 7.21 -1.67
C PHE A 58 -2.77 8.57 -1.68
N VAL A 59 -4.09 8.61 -1.44
CA VAL A 59 -4.82 9.88 -1.29
C VAL A 59 -4.29 10.67 -0.10
N SER A 60 -4.08 10.03 1.06
CA SER A 60 -3.51 10.69 2.23
C SER A 60 -2.10 11.23 1.97
N VAL A 61 -1.24 10.46 1.29
CA VAL A 61 0.09 10.94 0.89
C VAL A 61 -0.01 12.13 -0.07
N THR A 62 -0.94 12.07 -1.03
CA THR A 62 -1.17 13.17 -1.99
C THR A 62 -1.66 14.44 -1.29
N VAL A 63 -2.58 14.32 -0.32
CA VAL A 63 -3.07 15.45 0.47
C VAL A 63 -1.94 16.05 1.30
N HIS A 64 -1.16 15.22 1.99
CA HIS A 64 -0.01 15.69 2.75
C HIS A 64 1.00 16.44 1.86
N GLN A 65 1.22 15.95 0.64
CA GLN A 65 2.05 16.62 -0.36
C GLN A 65 1.48 17.97 -0.82
N LEU A 66 0.15 18.10 -0.92
CA LEU A 66 -0.49 19.36 -1.27
C LEU A 66 -0.37 20.37 -0.13
N GLU A 67 -0.64 19.95 1.11
CA GLU A 67 -0.48 20.78 2.31
C GLU A 67 0.96 21.32 2.44
N GLU A 68 1.95 20.45 2.28
CA GLU A 68 3.37 20.82 2.36
C GLU A 68 3.79 21.80 1.26
N ARG A 69 3.21 21.69 0.05
CA ARG A 69 3.43 22.64 -1.06
C ARG A 69 2.76 23.98 -0.85
N GLU A 70 1.60 24.00 -0.20
CA GLU A 70 0.85 25.22 0.10
C GLU A 70 1.39 25.95 1.34
N GLY A 71 2.29 25.31 2.10
CA GLY A 71 2.95 25.91 3.27
C GLY A 71 2.01 26.17 4.45
N LEU A 72 0.90 25.44 4.50
CA LEU A 72 -0.06 25.40 5.62
C LEU A 72 0.44 24.46 6.72
#